data_AF-A0A521QA74-F1
#
_entry.id   AF-A0A521QA74-F1
#
_cell.length_a   1.000
_cell.length_b   1.000
_cell.length_c   1.000
_cell.angle_alpha   90.00
_cell.angle_beta   90.00
_cell.angle_gamma   90.00
#
_symmetry.space_group_name_H-M   'P 1'
#
loop_
_entity.id
_entity.type
_entity.pdbx_description
1 polymer ?
#
loop_
_entity_poly.entity_id
_entity_poly.type
_entity_poly.pdbx_seq_one_letter_code
_entity_poly.pdbx_strand_id
1 'polypeptide(L)'
;MIELTILTIVTLTVLALMRPGKTPPLDNPLIIERPGKYHMTLAPQLNLAQTLIEDIAKRLVAPDDALQESATLCFEVRDKEVAAHGKDVYQLAVTRRNGMLYFQAISSRAGYAQDRAHDLIEFAKTVLANIPATGEPDEGTNRRIAAATRDAALLRGIAIINL
;
A
#
# COMPACT_ATOMS: atom_id res chain seq x y z
N MET A 1 -41.27 -22.07 -5.45
CA MET A 1 -40.31 -22.17 -6.57
C MET A 1 -39.89 -20.80 -7.09
N ILE A 2 -40.83 -19.89 -7.42
CA ILE A 2 -40.51 -18.55 -7.97
C ILE A 2 -39.65 -17.70 -7.03
N GLU A 3 -39.91 -17.71 -5.72
CA GLU A 3 -39.14 -16.92 -4.73
C GLU A 3 -37.66 -17.33 -4.67
N LEU A 4 -37.37 -18.63 -4.79
CA LEU A 4 -36.00 -19.15 -4.79
C LEU A 4 -35.23 -18.70 -6.05
N THR A 5 -35.93 -18.62 -7.20
CA THR A 5 -35.37 -18.18 -8.49
C THR A 5 -35.08 -16.68 -8.49
N ILE A 6 -35.98 -15.87 -7.91
CA ILE A 6 -35.78 -14.42 -7.78
C ILE A 6 -34.57 -14.16 -6.89
N LEU A 7 -34.47 -14.87 -5.76
CA LEU A 7 -33.34 -14.73 -4.85
C LEU A 7 -32.01 -15.06 -5.56
N THR A 8 -31.93 -16.18 -6.29
CA THR A 8 -30.70 -16.55 -7.03
C THR A 8 -30.34 -15.53 -8.10
N ILE A 9 -31.31 -14.99 -8.85
CA ILE A 9 -31.06 -13.97 -9.87
C ILE A 9 -30.55 -12.67 -9.23
N VAL A 10 -31.16 -12.23 -8.13
CA VAL A 10 -30.70 -11.03 -7.40
C VAL A 10 -29.30 -11.24 -6.85
N THR A 11 -29.00 -12.40 -6.25
CA THR A 11 -27.66 -12.70 -5.73
C THR A 11 -26.62 -12.73 -6.84
N LEU A 12 -26.92 -13.36 -7.99
CA LEU A 12 -26.05 -13.38 -9.17
C LEU A 12 -25.83 -11.98 -9.75
N THR A 13 -26.87 -11.16 -9.78
CA THR A 13 -26.78 -9.78 -10.28
C THR A 13 -25.94 -8.91 -9.37
N VAL A 14 -26.13 -9.02 -8.05
CA VAL A 14 -25.32 -8.30 -7.05
C VAL A 14 -23.85 -8.75 -7.14
N LEU A 15 -23.59 -10.05 -7.24
CA LEU A 15 -22.22 -10.59 -7.45
C LEU A 15 -21.61 -10.11 -8.77
N ALA A 16 -22.38 -10.03 -9.84
CA ALA A 16 -21.92 -9.54 -11.14
C ALA A 16 -21.68 -8.02 -11.16
N LEU A 17 -22.42 -7.27 -10.35
CA LEU A 17 -22.22 -5.83 -10.17
C LEU A 17 -21.00 -5.56 -9.27
N MET A 18 -20.85 -6.33 -8.19
CA MET A 18 -19.69 -6.34 -7.29
C MET A 18 -18.49 -7.12 -7.85
N ARG A 19 -18.21 -6.97 -9.15
CA ARG A 19 -16.95 -7.47 -9.72
C ARG A 19 -15.78 -6.71 -9.06
N PRO A 20 -14.80 -7.42 -8.47
CA PRO A 20 -13.53 -6.81 -8.06
C PRO A 20 -12.91 -6.09 -9.26
N GLY A 21 -12.49 -4.83 -9.09
CA GLY A 21 -11.91 -4.01 -10.16
C GLY A 21 -12.82 -2.92 -10.76
N LYS A 22 -14.00 -2.64 -10.19
CA LYS A 22 -14.86 -1.52 -10.61
C LYS A 22 -14.68 -0.23 -9.82
N THR A 23 -13.80 -0.18 -8.83
CA THR A 23 -13.50 1.07 -8.14
C THR A 23 -12.75 1.97 -9.11
N PRO A 24 -13.32 3.10 -9.57
CA PRO A 24 -12.61 3.96 -10.49
C PRO A 24 -11.33 4.50 -9.83
N PRO A 25 -10.24 4.67 -10.59
CA PRO A 25 -9.07 5.35 -10.10
C PRO A 25 -9.44 6.77 -9.67
N LEU A 26 -8.98 7.20 -8.50
CA LEU A 26 -9.24 8.55 -7.98
C LEU A 26 -8.28 9.54 -8.63
N ASP A 27 -8.80 10.61 -9.23
CA ASP A 27 -7.95 11.68 -9.79
C ASP A 27 -7.30 12.58 -8.73
N ASN A 28 -7.81 12.51 -7.49
CA ASN A 28 -7.22 13.19 -6.34
C ASN A 28 -6.33 12.23 -5.53
N PRO A 29 -5.30 12.76 -4.83
CA PRO A 29 -4.55 11.96 -3.87
C PRO A 29 -5.49 11.33 -2.82
N LEU A 30 -5.22 10.08 -2.45
CA LEU A 30 -5.96 9.40 -1.38
C LEU A 30 -5.13 9.44 -0.10
N ILE A 31 -5.68 10.08 0.94
CA ILE A 31 -5.10 10.10 2.27
C ILE A 31 -6.04 9.36 3.22
N ILE A 32 -5.52 8.33 3.88
CA ILE A 32 -6.27 7.55 4.86
C ILE A 32 -5.44 7.40 6.13
N GLU A 33 -6.05 7.75 7.25
CA GLU A 33 -5.53 7.45 8.57
C GLU A 33 -6.38 6.40 9.26
N ARG A 34 -5.71 5.41 9.85
CA ARG A 34 -6.28 4.46 10.80
C ARG A 34 -5.57 4.68 12.14
N PRO A 35 -6.22 5.37 13.10
CA PRO A 35 -5.61 5.73 14.37
C PRO A 35 -4.97 4.53 15.06
N GLY A 36 -3.72 4.70 15.50
CA GLY A 36 -2.94 3.67 16.19
C GLY A 36 -2.50 2.49 15.30
N LYS A 37 -2.70 2.54 13.98
CA LYS A 37 -2.29 1.48 13.05
C LYS A 37 -1.40 2.01 11.92
N TYR A 38 -1.96 2.86 11.06
CA TYR A 38 -1.22 3.36 9.91
C TYR A 38 -1.80 4.65 9.34
N HIS A 39 -0.98 5.36 8.59
CA HIS A 39 -1.32 6.49 7.75
C HIS A 39 -0.82 6.20 6.33
N MET A 40 -1.66 6.39 5.30
CA MET A 40 -1.24 6.25 3.91
C MET A 40 -1.55 7.50 3.10
N THR A 41 -0.62 7.85 2.21
CA THR A 41 -0.73 8.94 1.25
C THR A 41 -0.43 8.41 -0.14
N LEU A 42 -1.46 8.28 -0.97
CA LEU A 42 -1.36 7.72 -2.32
C LEU A 42 -1.52 8.84 -3.33
N ALA A 43 -0.62 8.91 -4.31
CA ALA A 43 -0.77 9.77 -5.46
C ALA A 43 -2.07 9.44 -6.23
N PRO A 44 -2.57 10.37 -7.08
CA PRO A 44 -3.69 10.10 -7.96
C PRO A 44 -3.56 8.77 -8.70
N GLN A 45 -4.70 8.10 -8.88
CA GLN A 45 -4.88 6.83 -9.58
C GLN A 45 -4.27 5.61 -8.88
N LEU A 46 -3.75 5.76 -7.66
CA LEU A 46 -3.18 4.65 -6.87
C LEU A 46 -4.08 4.18 -5.73
N ASN A 47 -5.35 4.59 -5.67
CA ASN A 47 -6.31 4.11 -4.67
C ASN A 47 -6.53 2.60 -4.70
N LEU A 48 -6.28 1.94 -5.83
CA LEU A 48 -6.35 0.48 -5.94
C LEU A 48 -5.21 -0.22 -5.16
N ALA A 49 -4.10 0.46 -4.89
CA ALA A 49 -3.03 -0.05 -4.04
C ALA A 49 -3.43 -0.17 -2.56
N GLN A 50 -4.56 0.45 -2.17
CA GLN A 50 -5.06 0.43 -0.78
C GLN A 50 -5.17 -0.99 -0.22
N THR A 51 -5.68 -1.95 -1.00
CA THR A 51 -5.88 -3.31 -0.50
C THR A 51 -4.56 -4.00 -0.17
N LEU A 52 -3.53 -3.84 -1.01
CA LEU A 52 -2.19 -4.33 -0.69
C LEU A 52 -1.66 -3.69 0.59
N ILE A 53 -1.78 -2.36 0.73
CA ILE A 53 -1.32 -1.62 1.91
C ILE A 53 -2.02 -2.10 3.19
N GLU A 54 -3.32 -2.33 3.13
CA GLU A 54 -4.08 -2.86 4.26
C GLU A 54 -3.63 -4.27 4.65
N ASP A 55 -3.30 -5.12 3.68
CA ASP A 55 -2.79 -6.47 3.95
C ASP A 55 -1.38 -6.45 4.54
N ILE A 56 -0.52 -5.51 4.11
CA ILE A 56 0.79 -5.26 4.73
C ILE A 56 0.62 -4.78 6.17
N ALA A 57 -0.25 -3.79 6.39
CA ALA A 57 -0.49 -3.23 7.71
C ALA A 57 -1.01 -4.30 8.69
N LYS A 58 -1.97 -5.15 8.28
CA LYS A 58 -2.48 -6.26 9.12
C LYS A 58 -1.38 -7.20 9.61
N ARG A 59 -0.34 -7.42 8.80
CA ARG A 59 0.80 -8.29 9.14
C ARG A 59 1.79 -7.64 10.10
N LEU A 60 1.83 -6.31 10.16
CA LEU A 60 2.80 -5.54 10.92
C LEU A 60 2.23 -4.95 12.21
N VAL A 61 0.91 -4.91 12.39
CA VAL A 61 0.26 -4.48 13.64
C VAL A 61 0.41 -5.61 14.68
N ALA A 62 1.57 -5.66 15.32
CA ALA A 62 1.84 -6.47 16.51
C ALA A 62 1.98 -5.55 17.74
N PRO A 63 1.50 -5.95 18.93
CA PRO A 63 1.50 -5.10 20.13
C PRO A 63 2.90 -4.71 20.66
N ASP A 64 3.90 -5.60 20.55
CA ASP A 64 5.24 -5.44 21.16
C ASP A 64 6.19 -4.51 20.40
N ASP A 65 5.68 -3.83 19.39
CA ASP A 65 6.47 -3.24 18.30
C ASP A 65 6.35 -1.72 18.21
N ALA A 66 5.56 -1.13 19.11
CA ALA A 66 5.14 0.26 19.05
C ALA A 66 6.29 1.28 19.22
N LEU A 67 7.49 0.84 19.63
CA LEU A 67 8.64 1.72 19.87
C LEU A 67 9.79 1.52 18.87
N GLN A 68 9.68 0.57 17.94
CA GLN A 68 10.77 0.29 17.00
C GLN A 68 10.62 1.16 15.75
N GLU A 69 11.62 1.99 15.50
CA GLU A 69 11.70 2.83 14.30
C GLU A 69 12.22 2.00 13.11
N SER A 70 11.84 2.38 11.90
CA SER A 70 12.40 1.80 10.68
C SER A 70 13.00 2.87 9.78
N ALA A 71 13.88 2.43 8.88
CA ALA A 71 14.23 3.23 7.72
C ALA A 71 12.99 3.39 6.83
N THR A 72 13.06 4.30 5.85
CA THR A 72 12.07 4.32 4.77
C THR A 72 12.45 3.24 3.76
N LEU A 73 11.71 2.13 3.76
CA LEU A 73 11.92 1.06 2.80
C LEU A 73 11.14 1.36 1.53
N CYS A 74 11.82 1.33 0.38
CA CYS A 74 11.24 1.62 -0.92
C CYS A 74 11.07 0.34 -1.74
N PHE A 75 9.93 0.26 -2.43
CA PHE A 75 9.57 -0.88 -3.25
C PHE A 75 9.03 -0.42 -4.61
N GLU A 76 9.36 -1.14 -5.66
CA GLU A 76 8.67 -1.12 -6.94
C GLU A 76 7.57 -2.19 -6.91
N VAL A 77 6.35 -1.82 -7.25
CA VAL A 77 5.18 -2.70 -7.21
C VAL A 77 4.52 -2.79 -8.59
N ARG A 78 4.28 -4.02 -9.04
CA ARG A 78 3.55 -4.36 -10.26
C ARG A 78 2.25 -5.04 -9.89
N ASP A 79 1.22 -4.23 -9.74
CA ASP A 79 -0.11 -4.68 -9.38
C ASP A 79 -1.01 -4.69 -10.62
N LYS A 80 -1.58 -5.85 -10.94
CA LYS A 80 -2.49 -6.04 -12.07
C LYS A 80 -3.73 -5.15 -11.99
N GLU A 81 -4.23 -4.87 -10.79
CA GLU A 81 -5.40 -4.02 -10.59
C GLU A 81 -5.05 -2.57 -10.92
N VAL A 82 -3.87 -2.10 -10.51
CA VAL A 82 -3.38 -0.75 -10.84
C VAL A 82 -3.00 -0.64 -12.33
N ALA A 83 -2.38 -1.67 -12.90
CA ALA A 83 -1.99 -1.73 -14.31
C ALA A 83 -3.18 -1.68 -15.26
N ALA A 84 -4.31 -2.31 -14.91
CA ALA A 84 -5.55 -2.24 -15.68
C ALA A 84 -6.09 -0.80 -15.86
N HIS A 85 -5.59 0.15 -15.06
CA HIS A 85 -5.96 1.57 -15.11
C HIS A 85 -4.80 2.48 -15.56
N GLY A 86 -3.82 1.94 -16.30
CA GLY A 86 -2.80 2.73 -17.00
C GLY A 86 -1.54 3.04 -16.21
N LYS A 87 -1.32 2.33 -15.09
CA LYS A 87 -0.13 2.44 -14.24
C LYS A 87 0.54 1.07 -14.08
N ASP A 88 1.36 0.68 -15.04
CA ASP A 88 2.02 -0.65 -15.05
C ASP A 88 2.89 -0.90 -13.81
N VAL A 89 3.45 0.17 -13.26
CA VAL A 89 4.35 0.15 -12.11
C VAL A 89 4.08 1.38 -11.23
N TYR A 90 4.03 1.18 -9.92
CA TYR A 90 4.09 2.25 -8.94
C TYR A 90 5.18 1.96 -7.91
N GLN A 91 5.51 2.98 -7.12
CA GLN A 91 6.48 2.85 -6.05
C GLN A 91 5.79 3.03 -4.71
N LEU A 92 6.20 2.24 -3.73
CA LEU A 92 5.66 2.22 -2.38
C LEU A 92 6.80 2.42 -1.39
N ALA A 93 6.68 3.42 -0.52
CA ALA A 93 7.50 3.57 0.67
C ALA A 93 6.73 3.07 1.88
N VAL A 94 7.44 2.37 2.76
CA VAL A 94 6.94 1.94 4.07
C VAL A 94 7.93 2.40 5.14
N THR A 95 7.44 3.15 6.12
CA THR A 95 8.24 3.62 7.26
C THR A 95 7.45 3.36 8.54
N ARG A 96 8.10 2.89 9.61
CA ARG A 96 7.52 2.90 10.95
C ARG A 96 8.11 4.05 11.76
N ARG A 97 7.25 4.90 12.32
CA ARG A 97 7.62 5.93 13.29
C ARG A 97 6.61 6.00 14.42
N ASN A 98 7.07 6.13 15.65
CA ASN A 98 6.23 6.34 16.83
C ASN A 98 5.07 5.32 16.92
N GLY A 99 5.36 4.06 16.59
CA GLY A 99 4.39 2.96 16.61
C GLY A 99 3.37 2.95 15.46
N MET A 100 3.42 3.92 14.56
CA MET A 100 2.57 4.02 13.38
C MET A 100 3.32 3.60 12.11
N LEU A 101 2.62 2.91 11.21
CA LEU A 101 3.12 2.65 9.85
C LEU A 101 2.71 3.80 8.92
N TYR A 102 3.65 4.26 8.13
CA TYR A 102 3.46 5.30 7.14
C TYR A 102 3.72 4.73 5.76
N PHE A 103 2.71 4.82 4.91
CA PHE A 103 2.76 4.35 3.53
C PHE A 103 2.70 5.55 2.60
N GLN A 104 3.62 5.63 1.63
CA GLN A 104 3.55 6.61 0.56
C GLN A 104 3.63 5.91 -0.79
N ALA A 105 2.72 6.23 -1.70
CA ALA A 105 2.74 5.64 -3.04
C ALA A 105 2.76 6.71 -4.12
N ILE A 106 3.68 6.58 -5.07
CA ILE A 106 3.79 7.46 -6.25
C ILE A 106 3.81 6.65 -7.54
N SER A 107 3.33 7.25 -8.64
CA SER A 107 3.46 6.64 -9.96
C SER A 107 4.94 6.52 -10.33
N SER A 108 5.37 5.37 -10.84
CA SER A 108 6.75 5.23 -11.32
C SER A 108 6.93 6.10 -12.57
N ARG A 109 7.95 6.97 -12.58
CA ARG A 109 8.44 7.59 -13.80
C ARG A 109 9.39 6.63 -14.53
N ALA A 110 9.54 6.81 -15.84
CA ALA A 110 10.59 6.13 -16.60
C ALA A 110 11.95 6.69 -16.17
N GLY A 111 12.93 5.82 -15.89
CA GLY A 111 14.24 6.21 -15.39
C GLY A 111 14.97 5.07 -14.67
N TYR A 112 16.18 5.34 -14.17
CA TYR A 112 16.96 4.36 -13.41
C TYR A 112 16.33 4.08 -12.04
N ALA A 113 16.56 2.90 -11.47
CA ALA A 113 16.02 2.53 -10.15
C ALA A 113 16.41 3.52 -9.04
N GLN A 114 17.62 4.08 -9.11
CA GLN A 114 18.14 5.03 -8.13
C GLN A 114 17.39 6.37 -8.16
N ASP A 115 17.08 6.89 -9.36
CA ASP A 115 16.28 8.11 -9.54
C ASP A 115 14.85 7.91 -9.02
N ARG A 116 14.31 6.71 -9.26
CA ARG A 116 12.97 6.34 -8.80
C ARG A 116 12.92 6.29 -7.27
N ALA A 117 13.89 5.67 -6.60
CA ALA A 117 13.93 5.66 -5.14
C ALA A 117 14.04 7.07 -4.56
N HIS A 118 14.80 7.95 -5.21
CA HIS A 118 15.00 9.33 -4.77
C HIS A 118 13.70 10.14 -4.69
N ASP A 119 12.90 10.16 -5.77
CA ASP A 119 11.62 10.88 -5.82
C ASP A 119 10.66 10.40 -4.71
N LEU A 120 10.60 9.09 -4.48
CA LEU A 120 9.77 8.50 -3.43
C LEU A 120 10.27 8.87 -2.03
N ILE A 121 11.59 8.89 -1.81
CA ILE A 121 12.18 9.29 -0.53
C ILE A 121 11.93 10.78 -0.27
N GLU A 122 12.06 11.65 -1.25
CA GLU A 122 11.74 13.08 -1.10
C GLU A 122 10.26 13.29 -0.77
N PHE A 123 9.38 12.56 -1.46
CA PHE A 123 7.96 12.60 -1.16
C PHE A 123 7.66 12.10 0.27
N ALA A 124 8.26 10.98 0.68
CA ALA A 124 8.13 10.46 2.04
C ALA A 124 8.66 11.46 3.09
N LYS A 125 9.81 12.10 2.84
CA LYS A 125 10.35 13.16 3.71
C LYS A 125 9.38 14.33 3.87
N THR A 126 8.72 14.74 2.79
CA THR A 126 7.73 15.83 2.81
C THR A 126 6.52 15.44 3.65
N VAL A 127 5.98 14.24 3.45
CA VAL A 127 4.83 13.72 4.22
C VAL A 127 5.19 13.55 5.70
N LEU A 128 6.42 13.12 6.00
CA LEU A 128 6.90 12.84 7.35
C LEU A 128 7.59 14.04 8.01
N ALA A 129 7.56 15.24 7.42
CA ALA A 129 8.32 16.40 7.90
C ALA A 129 7.98 16.77 9.36
N ASN A 130 6.71 16.60 9.75
CA ASN A 130 6.23 16.89 11.11
C ASN A 130 6.21 15.66 12.03
N ILE A 131 6.78 14.54 11.60
CA ILE A 131 6.76 13.26 12.30
C ILE A 131 8.21 12.77 12.40
N PRO A 132 9.06 13.39 13.24
CA PRO A 132 10.45 13.00 13.34
C PRO A 132 10.59 11.56 13.84
N ALA A 133 11.65 10.88 13.40
CA ALA A 133 12.06 9.62 14.01
C ALA A 133 12.53 9.90 15.44
N THR A 134 12.12 9.06 16.39
CA THR A 134 12.48 9.21 17.81
C THR A 134 13.65 8.33 18.24
N GLY A 135 14.18 7.53 17.33
CA GLY A 135 15.34 6.67 17.53
C GLY A 135 15.98 6.25 16.21
N GLU A 136 17.06 5.47 16.31
CA GLU A 136 17.72 4.88 15.15
C GLU A 136 16.86 3.76 14.54
N PRO A 137 16.84 3.62 13.20
CA PRO A 137 16.21 2.49 12.53
C PRO A 137 16.69 1.14 13.07
N ASP A 138 15.74 0.28 13.44
CA ASP A 138 16.04 -1.10 13.81
C ASP A 138 16.07 -2.00 12.57
N GLU A 139 17.20 -2.69 12.37
CA GLU A 139 17.38 -3.56 11.21
C GLU A 139 16.49 -4.81 11.27
N GLY A 140 16.12 -5.27 12.48
CA GLY A 140 15.11 -6.31 12.66
C GLY A 140 13.75 -5.90 12.10
N THR A 141 13.34 -4.68 12.42
CA THR A 141 12.10 -4.04 11.94
C THR A 141 12.14 -3.84 10.43
N ASN A 142 13.24 -3.35 9.87
CA ASN A 142 13.43 -3.22 8.43
C ASN A 142 13.20 -4.57 7.71
N ARG A 143 13.83 -5.64 8.20
CA ARG A 143 13.67 -6.99 7.63
C ARG A 143 12.23 -7.48 7.74
N ARG A 144 11.55 -7.23 8.86
CA ARG A 144 10.15 -7.63 9.05
C ARG A 144 9.19 -6.88 8.17
N ILE A 145 9.39 -5.58 7.98
CA ILE A 145 8.63 -4.79 7.01
C ILE A 145 8.84 -5.36 5.60
N ALA A 146 10.10 -5.56 5.18
CA ALA A 146 10.38 -6.13 3.87
C ALA A 146 9.75 -7.52 3.67
N ALA A 147 9.79 -8.39 4.68
CA ALA A 147 9.16 -9.70 4.63
C ALA A 147 7.63 -9.60 4.53
N ALA A 148 6.99 -8.81 5.40
CA ALA A 148 5.53 -8.62 5.38
C ALA A 148 5.04 -8.04 4.05
N THR A 149 5.79 -7.10 3.46
CA THR A 149 5.48 -6.53 2.15
C THR A 149 5.53 -7.59 1.04
N ARG A 150 6.58 -8.42 1.02
CA ARG A 150 6.70 -9.52 0.04
C ARG A 150 5.60 -10.56 0.21
N ASP A 151 5.30 -10.96 1.45
CA ASP A 151 4.27 -11.95 1.73
C ASP A 151 2.87 -11.47 1.33
N ALA A 152 2.56 -10.20 1.62
CA ALA A 152 1.29 -9.58 1.20
C ALA A 152 1.18 -9.51 -0.32
N ALA A 153 2.27 -9.12 -1.01
CA ALA A 153 2.30 -9.07 -2.46
C ALA A 153 2.12 -10.47 -3.09
N LEU A 154 2.83 -11.48 -2.57
CA LEU A 154 2.76 -12.86 -3.05
C LEU A 154 1.34 -13.42 -2.99
N LEU A 155 0.62 -13.19 -1.89
CA LEU A 155 -0.77 -13.65 -1.74
C LEU A 155 -1.74 -13.06 -2.77
N ARG A 156 -1.43 -11.87 -3.27
CA ARG A 156 -2.24 -11.18 -4.30
C ARG A 156 -1.76 -11.47 -5.73
N GLY A 157 -0.66 -12.19 -5.89
CA GLY A 157 0.01 -12.37 -7.18
C GLY A 157 0.60 -11.06 -7.72
N ILE A 158 1.04 -10.17 -6.83
CA ILE A 158 1.68 -8.89 -7.14
C ILE A 158 3.19 -9.10 -7.12
N ALA A 159 3.89 -8.63 -8.16
CA ALA A 159 5.34 -8.65 -8.16
C ALA A 159 5.89 -7.40 -7.46
N ILE A 160 6.87 -7.60 -6.58
CA ILE A 160 7.48 -6.51 -5.82
C ILE A 160 9.01 -6.64 -5.76
N ILE A 161 9.71 -5.51 -5.88
CA ILE A 161 11.18 -5.43 -5.87
C ILE A 161 11.60 -4.34 -4.87
N ASN A 162 12.59 -4.61 -4.02
CA ASN A 162 13.17 -3.57 -3.16
C ASN A 162 14.07 -2.67 -4.01
N LEU A 163 13.94 -1.35 -3.83
CA LEU A 163 14.74 -0.35 -4.52
C LEU A 163 15.98 0.06 -3.73
#